data_AF-A0A7V2WML1-F1
#
_entry.id   AF-A0A7V2WML1-F1
#
_cell.length_a   1.000
_cell.length_b   1.000
_cell.length_c   1.000
_cell.angle_alpha   90.00
_cell.angle_beta   90.00
_cell.angle_gamma   90.00
#
_symmetry.space_group_name_H-M   'P 1'
#
loop_
_entity.id
_entity.type
_entity.pdbx_description
1 polymer ?
#
loop_
_entity_poly.entity_id
_entity_poly.type
_entity_poly.pdbx_seq_one_letter_code
_entity_poly.pdbx_strand_id
1 'polypeptide(L)'
;MSMRLTSIICFLCILTLPVASQIRFDNNAITGEKHQNFSFRLDKKEKARKRSKKNTVVANPLGLPYVPLPRPRPLPGQTVLTYQNPNKPKPLIKEDRRGEVSIVLERLDRERDQKTARNLRPTLRTSWSPAQVKKALDRCKLVLATTNIDADILAPIGGSGGCGIAAPVLVRSFGAIKIKPAAKLNCNLALATYKWLVDKVQPMARKRYKSPLVSVRQLSSYSCRSRRGSGTSRISEHSFGNALDVASFTFANGKTVSLLKDWSTLGAQFGIGQAANFLADAHKMACASYATVLSPRYNKAHANHFHMDMGRGGRYKICK
;
A
#
# COMPACT_ATOMS: atom_id res chain seq x y z
N MET A 1 -15.59 45.77 64.65
CA MET A 1 -16.91 46.38 64.35
C MET A 1 -17.42 45.77 63.05
N SER A 2 -18.24 44.71 63.11
CA SER A 2 -19.72 44.71 63.02
C SER A 2 -20.21 44.86 61.56
N MET A 3 -20.60 43.76 60.87
CA MET A 3 -21.98 43.28 60.59
C MET A 3 -22.84 44.31 59.81
N ARG A 4 -23.58 44.03 58.72
CA ARG A 4 -24.67 43.05 58.44
C ARG A 4 -24.87 42.96 56.90
N LEU A 5 -25.17 41.84 56.23
CA LEU A 5 -26.31 40.88 56.23
C LEU A 5 -27.63 41.38 55.59
N THR A 6 -28.04 40.76 54.47
CA THR A 6 -29.44 40.52 53.97
C THR A 6 -29.32 39.76 52.63
N SER A 7 -29.43 38.43 52.53
CA SER A 7 -30.59 37.51 52.58
C SER A 7 -31.77 37.86 51.66
N ILE A 8 -31.90 37.12 50.54
CA ILE A 8 -33.19 36.74 49.93
C ILE A 8 -33.20 35.22 49.66
N ILE A 9 -34.32 34.64 50.06
CA ILE A 9 -34.73 33.24 50.24
C ILE A 9 -35.21 32.66 48.89
N CYS A 10 -34.66 31.51 48.47
CA CYS A 10 -35.27 30.16 48.42
C CYS A 10 -36.58 30.01 47.62
N PHE A 11 -36.56 29.17 46.58
CA PHE A 11 -37.65 28.22 46.31
C PHE A 11 -37.09 26.90 45.76
N LEU A 12 -37.27 25.85 46.57
CA LEU A 12 -37.19 24.43 46.22
C LEU A 12 -38.31 24.09 45.22
N CYS A 13 -38.01 23.21 44.26
CA CYS A 13 -38.95 22.16 43.88
C CYS A 13 -38.21 20.87 43.51
N ILE A 14 -38.46 19.88 44.35
CA ILE A 14 -38.17 18.46 44.26
C ILE A 14 -39.22 17.83 43.32
N LEU A 15 -38.85 16.80 42.54
CA LEU A 15 -39.63 15.61 42.17
C LEU A 15 -38.78 14.78 41.17
N THR A 16 -38.04 13.78 41.65
CA THR A 16 -38.33 12.33 41.67
C THR A 16 -38.19 11.60 40.32
N LEU A 17 -37.34 10.57 40.34
CA LEU A 17 -37.09 9.54 39.32
C LEU A 17 -38.27 8.56 39.20
N PRO A 18 -38.32 7.73 38.13
CA PRO A 18 -37.90 6.33 38.28
C PRO A 18 -37.11 5.81 37.05
N VAL A 19 -35.98 5.09 37.19
CA VAL A 19 -35.75 3.65 37.46
C VAL A 19 -35.16 2.95 36.22
N ALA A 20 -34.00 2.32 36.48
CA ALA A 20 -33.40 1.13 35.87
C ALA A 20 -33.23 1.00 34.34
N SER A 21 -31.96 0.94 33.94
CA SER A 21 -31.42 -0.30 33.38
C SER A 21 -29.89 -0.30 33.50
N GLN A 22 -29.39 -1.07 34.47
CA GLN A 22 -27.98 -1.48 34.52
C GLN A 22 -27.71 -2.38 33.32
N ILE A 23 -26.71 -2.01 32.51
CA ILE A 23 -26.05 -2.95 31.62
C ILE A 23 -24.59 -3.00 32.04
N ARG A 24 -24.24 -4.03 32.79
CA ARG A 24 -22.86 -4.54 32.84
C ARG A 24 -22.59 -5.20 31.48
N PHE A 25 -21.52 -4.80 30.81
CA PHE A 25 -20.88 -5.67 29.83
C PHE A 25 -19.40 -5.79 30.16
N ASP A 26 -18.98 -7.04 30.18
CA ASP A 26 -17.72 -7.54 30.69
C ASP A 26 -16.50 -7.01 29.94
N ASN A 27 -15.46 -6.70 30.72
CA ASN A 27 -14.10 -6.69 30.25
C ASN A 27 -13.74 -8.09 29.74
N ASN A 28 -13.70 -8.28 28.42
CA ASN A 28 -12.99 -9.40 27.84
C ASN A 28 -12.04 -8.92 26.75
N ALA A 29 -10.78 -9.30 26.92
CA ALA A 29 -9.68 -9.07 26.02
C ALA A 29 -10.03 -9.59 24.61
N ILE A 30 -9.81 -8.76 23.58
CA ILE A 30 -9.78 -9.21 22.19
C ILE A 30 -8.43 -8.83 21.59
N THR A 31 -7.53 -9.80 21.67
CA THR A 31 -6.44 -9.99 20.74
C THR A 31 -7.02 -10.38 19.37
N GLY A 32 -6.51 -9.78 18.28
CA GLY A 32 -6.77 -10.23 16.91
C GLY A 32 -7.30 -9.14 15.98
N GLU A 33 -6.40 -8.41 15.31
CA GLU A 33 -6.73 -7.65 14.10
C GLU A 33 -7.19 -8.63 13.00
N LYS A 34 -8.50 -8.72 12.77
CA LYS A 34 -9.05 -9.31 11.53
C LYS A 34 -9.04 -8.24 10.45
N HIS A 35 -8.24 -8.47 9.40
CA HIS A 35 -8.29 -7.72 8.15
C HIS A 35 -9.72 -7.76 7.58
N GLN A 36 -10.32 -6.59 7.37
CA GLN A 36 -11.64 -6.47 6.75
C GLN A 36 -11.52 -6.69 5.24
N ASN A 37 -12.09 -7.79 4.74
CA ASN A 37 -12.29 -8.02 3.32
C ASN A 37 -13.52 -7.23 2.86
N PHE A 38 -13.36 -6.40 1.84
CA PHE A 38 -14.48 -5.74 1.17
C PHE A 38 -15.02 -6.67 0.07
N SER A 39 -16.28 -7.05 0.18
CA SER A 39 -17.03 -7.76 -0.85
C SER A 39 -18.04 -6.81 -1.50
N PHE A 40 -18.12 -6.85 -2.83
CA PHE A 40 -19.14 -6.12 -3.58
C PHE A 40 -19.87 -7.10 -4.48
N ARG A 41 -21.21 -7.07 -4.42
CA ARG A 41 -22.10 -7.87 -5.25
C ARG A 41 -22.55 -7.01 -6.43
N LEU A 42 -22.19 -7.40 -7.65
CA LEU A 42 -22.75 -6.78 -8.85
C LEU A 42 -24.09 -7.44 -9.16
N ASP A 43 -25.18 -6.68 -9.09
CA ASP A 43 -26.47 -7.13 -9.61
C ASP A 43 -26.44 -7.13 -11.14
N LYS A 44 -26.34 -8.32 -11.73
CA LYS A 44 -26.54 -8.54 -13.16
C LYS A 44 -27.96 -9.05 -13.41
N LYS A 45 -28.84 -8.19 -13.92
CA LYS A 45 -30.00 -8.62 -14.71
C LYS A 45 -29.57 -8.80 -16.17
N GLU A 46 -29.67 -10.07 -16.62
CA GLU A 46 -29.98 -10.59 -17.97
C GLU A 46 -29.11 -10.14 -19.17
N LYS A 47 -28.80 -10.95 -20.19
CA LYS A 47 -29.25 -12.29 -20.62
C LYS A 47 -28.20 -12.88 -21.57
N ALA A 48 -28.10 -14.19 -21.60
CA ALA A 48 -27.19 -14.96 -22.43
C ALA A 48 -27.63 -15.04 -23.91
N ARG A 49 -26.67 -15.11 -24.83
CA ARG A 49 -26.80 -15.91 -26.05
C ARG A 49 -25.45 -16.51 -26.45
N LYS A 50 -25.31 -17.82 -26.22
CA LYS A 50 -24.16 -18.64 -26.66
C LYS A 50 -24.28 -18.91 -28.16
N ARG A 51 -23.15 -18.83 -28.88
CA ARG A 51 -22.87 -19.68 -30.06
C ARG A 51 -21.50 -20.32 -29.88
N SER A 52 -21.49 -21.66 -29.91
CA SER A 52 -20.32 -22.54 -29.88
C SER A 52 -20.30 -23.32 -31.19
N LYS A 53 -19.10 -23.54 -31.75
CA LYS A 53 -18.64 -24.68 -32.58
C LYS A 53 -17.30 -24.26 -33.21
N LYS A 54 -16.24 -25.07 -33.31
CA LYS A 54 -16.07 -26.53 -33.33
C LYS A 54 -14.64 -26.87 -32.88
N ASN A 55 -14.45 -27.97 -32.16
CA ASN A 55 -13.21 -28.75 -32.21
C ASN A 55 -13.54 -30.12 -32.79
N THR A 56 -12.71 -30.56 -33.72
CA THR A 56 -12.80 -31.82 -34.47
C THR A 56 -12.31 -32.98 -33.60
N VAL A 57 -13.03 -34.10 -33.61
CA VAL A 57 -12.61 -35.37 -32.98
C VAL A 57 -12.48 -36.41 -34.09
N VAL A 58 -11.35 -37.13 -34.08
CA VAL A 58 -10.97 -38.21 -35.01
C VAL A 58 -11.83 -39.46 -34.76
N ALA A 59 -12.28 -40.12 -35.82
CA ALA A 59 -13.18 -41.27 -35.80
C ALA A 59 -12.48 -42.59 -35.43
N ASN A 60 -13.22 -43.49 -34.77
CA ASN A 60 -12.81 -44.85 -34.36
C ASN A 60 -13.00 -45.85 -35.53
N PRO A 61 -11.97 -46.59 -35.98
CA PRO A 61 -11.98 -47.33 -37.24
C PRO A 61 -12.65 -48.72 -37.24
N LEU A 62 -13.39 -49.14 -36.21
CA LEU A 62 -13.92 -50.51 -36.12
C LEU A 62 -15.45 -50.66 -36.05
N GLY A 63 -16.24 -49.61 -36.24
CA GLY A 63 -17.69 -49.73 -36.55
C GLY A 63 -18.60 -50.44 -35.53
N LEU A 64 -18.11 -50.84 -34.35
CA LEU A 64 -18.92 -51.49 -33.32
C LEU A 64 -19.76 -50.45 -32.55
N PRO A 65 -21.04 -50.75 -32.20
CA PRO A 65 -21.84 -49.86 -31.37
C PRO A 65 -21.19 -49.72 -29.99
N TYR A 66 -20.80 -48.49 -29.65
CA TYR A 66 -20.24 -48.15 -28.35
C TYR A 66 -21.30 -48.34 -27.26
N VAL A 67 -21.24 -49.45 -26.54
CA VAL A 67 -21.98 -49.63 -25.28
C VAL A 67 -21.09 -49.04 -24.17
N PRO A 68 -21.46 -47.92 -23.53
CA PRO A 68 -20.67 -47.36 -22.46
C PRO A 68 -20.73 -48.30 -21.25
N LEU A 69 -19.58 -48.86 -20.85
CA LEU A 69 -19.50 -49.54 -19.55
C LEU A 69 -19.80 -48.52 -18.43
N PRO A 70 -20.59 -48.89 -17.41
CA PRO A 70 -20.80 -48.03 -16.26
C PRO A 70 -19.46 -47.73 -15.61
N ARG A 71 -19.15 -46.44 -15.44
CA ARG A 71 -17.91 -46.00 -14.80
C ARG A 71 -17.88 -46.54 -13.36
N PRO A 72 -16.78 -47.16 -12.90
CA PRO A 72 -16.65 -47.57 -11.52
C PRO A 72 -16.83 -46.35 -10.61
N ARG A 73 -17.68 -46.49 -9.59
CA ARG A 73 -17.88 -45.46 -8.58
C ARG A 73 -16.53 -45.22 -7.89
N PRO A 74 -16.06 -43.97 -7.75
CA PRO A 74 -14.85 -43.67 -6.99
C PRO A 74 -14.98 -44.21 -5.57
N LEU A 75 -13.97 -44.93 -5.09
CA LEU A 75 -13.90 -45.36 -3.71
C LEU A 75 -13.97 -44.11 -2.80
N PRO A 76 -14.86 -44.09 -1.79
CA PRO A 76 -14.92 -42.96 -0.86
C PRO A 76 -13.61 -42.89 -0.06
N GLY A 77 -12.85 -41.80 -0.23
CA GLY A 77 -11.68 -41.50 0.60
C GLY A 77 -10.42 -41.01 -0.10
N GLN A 78 -10.33 -41.01 -1.44
CA GLN A 78 -9.14 -40.45 -2.11
C GLN A 78 -9.29 -38.94 -2.39
N THR A 79 -8.74 -38.16 -1.48
CA THR A 79 -8.44 -36.74 -1.71
C THR A 79 -7.46 -36.64 -2.88
N VAL A 80 -7.94 -36.19 -4.03
CA VAL A 80 -7.07 -35.82 -5.17
C VAL A 80 -6.24 -34.62 -4.73
N LEU A 81 -5.02 -34.87 -4.26
CA LEU A 81 -4.04 -33.82 -4.04
C LEU A 81 -3.66 -33.25 -5.41
N THR A 82 -4.31 -32.17 -5.81
CA THR A 82 -3.89 -31.39 -6.97
C THR A 82 -2.50 -30.82 -6.68
N TYR A 83 -1.47 -31.35 -7.32
CA TYR A 83 -0.14 -30.77 -7.32
C TYR A 83 -0.20 -29.36 -7.92
N GLN A 84 -0.17 -28.33 -7.07
CA GLN A 84 -0.01 -26.95 -7.50
C GLN A 84 1.49 -26.68 -7.66
N ASN A 85 1.94 -26.49 -8.90
CA ASN A 85 3.29 -26.01 -9.18
C ASN A 85 3.55 -24.72 -8.36
N PRO A 86 4.50 -24.71 -7.41
CA PRO A 86 4.75 -23.59 -6.51
C PRO A 86 5.24 -22.32 -7.23
N ASN A 87 5.63 -22.44 -8.50
CA ASN A 87 6.09 -21.33 -9.34
C ASN A 87 5.00 -20.74 -10.27
N LYS A 88 3.77 -21.28 -10.27
CA LYS A 88 2.68 -20.68 -11.08
C LYS A 88 2.04 -19.54 -10.28
N PRO A 89 2.09 -18.28 -10.74
CA PRO A 89 1.46 -17.17 -10.02
C PRO A 89 -0.05 -17.39 -9.94
N LYS A 90 -0.59 -17.53 -8.73
CA LYS A 90 -2.04 -17.68 -8.49
C LYS A 90 -2.77 -16.40 -8.95
N PRO A 91 -3.93 -16.49 -9.62
CA PRO A 91 -4.60 -15.32 -10.18
C PRO A 91 -4.89 -14.24 -9.11
N LEU A 92 -4.72 -12.96 -9.50
CA LEU A 92 -4.92 -11.77 -8.65
C LEU A 92 -6.39 -11.55 -8.27
N ILE A 93 -7.25 -12.13 -9.09
CA ILE A 93 -8.70 -12.12 -8.98
C ILE A 93 -9.09 -13.58 -8.74
N LYS A 94 -9.69 -13.87 -7.58
CA LYS A 94 -10.32 -15.16 -7.34
C LYS A 94 -11.82 -14.95 -7.38
N GLU A 95 -12.44 -15.56 -8.38
CA GLU A 95 -13.88 -15.77 -8.40
C GLU A 95 -14.16 -17.06 -7.62
N ASP A 96 -14.96 -16.97 -6.57
CA ASP A 96 -15.41 -18.15 -5.86
C ASP A 96 -16.52 -18.89 -6.65
N ARG A 97 -16.99 -20.03 -6.15
CA ARG A 97 -18.04 -20.82 -6.83
C ARG A 97 -19.40 -20.09 -6.90
N ARG A 98 -19.54 -18.95 -6.22
CA ARG A 98 -20.75 -18.11 -6.15
C ARG A 98 -20.65 -16.89 -7.06
N GLY A 99 -19.55 -16.73 -7.80
CA GLY A 99 -19.30 -15.56 -8.65
C GLY A 99 -18.78 -14.34 -7.88
N GLU A 100 -18.40 -14.50 -6.61
CA GLU A 100 -17.86 -13.42 -5.80
C GLU A 100 -16.38 -13.21 -6.15
N VAL A 101 -16.08 -12.01 -6.65
CA VAL A 101 -14.74 -11.64 -7.07
C VAL A 101 -14.01 -11.02 -5.88
N SER A 102 -13.03 -11.75 -5.34
CA SER A 102 -12.12 -11.24 -4.33
C SER A 102 -10.79 -10.81 -4.96
N ILE A 103 -10.39 -9.55 -4.71
CA ILE A 103 -9.04 -9.07 -4.98
C ILE A 103 -8.20 -9.42 -3.76
N VAL A 104 -7.23 -10.31 -3.92
CA VAL A 104 -6.32 -10.67 -2.83
C VAL A 104 -5.29 -9.56 -2.67
N LEU A 105 -5.64 -8.48 -1.94
CA LEU A 105 -4.76 -7.37 -1.58
C LEU A 105 -3.49 -7.86 -0.83
N GLU A 106 -3.60 -9.00 -0.14
CA GLU A 106 -2.52 -9.68 0.57
C GLU A 106 -1.35 -10.11 -0.35
N ARG A 107 -1.58 -10.23 -1.66
CA ARG A 107 -0.51 -10.45 -2.65
C ARG A 107 0.26 -9.15 -2.97
N LEU A 108 -0.40 -8.00 -2.93
CA LEU A 108 0.28 -6.70 -3.00
C LEU A 108 1.20 -6.51 -1.77
N ASP A 109 0.93 -7.15 -0.64
CA ASP A 109 1.80 -7.10 0.57
C ASP A 109 3.07 -7.94 0.43
N ARG A 110 3.01 -9.07 -0.30
CA ARG A 110 4.18 -9.93 -0.54
C ARG A 110 5.04 -9.48 -1.72
N GLU A 111 4.49 -8.71 -2.66
CA GLU A 111 5.21 -8.28 -3.86
C GLU A 111 6.10 -7.06 -3.60
N ARG A 112 7.14 -7.23 -2.76
CA ARG A 112 8.46 -6.73 -3.17
C ARG A 112 8.91 -7.58 -4.36
N ASP A 113 8.21 -7.49 -5.49
CA ASP A 113 8.55 -8.23 -6.70
C ASP A 113 9.80 -7.60 -7.33
N GLN A 114 10.92 -7.87 -6.67
CA GLN A 114 12.26 -7.44 -7.05
C GLN A 114 12.63 -7.91 -8.44
N LYS A 115 12.09 -9.06 -8.87
CA LYS A 115 12.33 -9.63 -10.19
C LYS A 115 11.61 -8.78 -11.25
N THR A 116 10.33 -8.46 -11.05
CA THR A 116 9.61 -7.57 -11.95
C THR A 116 10.17 -6.16 -11.92
N ALA A 117 10.54 -5.61 -10.76
CA ALA A 117 11.19 -4.30 -10.66
C ALA A 117 12.53 -4.26 -11.41
N ARG A 118 13.33 -5.34 -11.33
CA ARG A 118 14.58 -5.48 -12.11
C ARG A 118 14.29 -5.59 -13.60
N ASN A 119 13.31 -6.38 -14.00
CA ASN A 119 12.97 -6.62 -15.41
C ASN A 119 12.30 -5.41 -16.08
N LEU A 120 11.64 -4.55 -15.30
CA LEU A 120 11.08 -3.28 -15.75
C LEU A 120 12.08 -2.13 -15.62
N ARG A 121 13.34 -2.41 -15.29
CA ARG A 121 14.36 -1.38 -15.20
C ARG A 121 14.76 -0.92 -16.61
N PRO A 122 14.92 0.40 -16.84
CA PRO A 122 15.48 0.89 -18.08
C PRO A 122 16.94 0.39 -18.25
N THR A 123 17.29 -0.12 -19.44
CA THR A 123 18.69 -0.34 -19.84
C THR A 123 19.35 1.01 -20.16
N LEU A 124 20.67 1.09 -20.37
CA LEU A 124 21.32 2.38 -20.63
C LEU A 124 20.85 3.08 -21.94
N ARG A 125 20.02 2.43 -22.75
CA ARG A 125 19.40 2.95 -23.97
C ARG A 125 17.89 2.69 -23.91
N THR A 126 17.07 3.69 -23.61
CA THR A 126 15.66 3.43 -23.24
C THR A 126 14.63 4.07 -24.12
N SER A 127 14.38 3.43 -25.25
CA SER A 127 13.03 3.27 -25.78
C SER A 127 12.36 2.09 -25.05
N TRP A 128 11.24 2.32 -24.37
CA TRP A 128 10.43 1.23 -23.84
C TRP A 128 9.76 0.47 -24.99
N SER A 129 9.80 -0.87 -24.95
CA SER A 129 8.99 -1.62 -25.91
C SER A 129 7.50 -1.44 -25.60
N PRO A 130 6.62 -1.50 -26.61
CA PRO A 130 5.16 -1.44 -26.38
C PRO A 130 4.67 -2.47 -25.35
N ALA A 131 5.28 -3.66 -25.35
CA ALA A 131 4.97 -4.71 -24.38
C ALA A 131 5.36 -4.34 -22.94
N GLN A 132 6.51 -3.67 -22.73
CA GLN A 132 6.93 -3.19 -21.41
C GLN A 132 5.99 -2.10 -20.89
N VAL A 133 5.65 -1.13 -21.75
CA VAL A 133 4.68 -0.07 -21.42
C VAL A 133 3.34 -0.67 -21.06
N LYS A 134 2.80 -1.57 -21.90
CA LYS A 134 1.52 -2.24 -21.64
C LYS A 134 1.52 -2.98 -20.32
N LYS A 135 2.55 -3.78 -20.04
CA LYS A 135 2.66 -4.54 -18.78
C LYS A 135 2.72 -3.63 -17.56
N ALA A 136 3.49 -2.54 -17.62
CA ALA A 136 3.57 -1.57 -16.53
C ALA A 136 2.24 -0.84 -16.33
N LEU A 137 1.58 -0.45 -17.42
CA LEU A 137 0.29 0.22 -17.41
C LEU A 137 -0.83 -0.67 -16.83
N ASP A 138 -0.91 -1.94 -17.25
CA ASP A 138 -1.90 -2.89 -16.74
C ASP A 138 -1.77 -3.07 -15.22
N ARG A 139 -0.52 -3.13 -14.72
CA ARG A 139 -0.25 -3.17 -13.28
C ARG A 139 -0.64 -1.86 -12.58
N CYS A 140 -0.30 -0.72 -13.17
CA CYS A 140 -0.66 0.59 -12.62
C CYS A 140 -2.17 0.75 -12.49
N LYS A 141 -2.92 0.40 -13.54
CA LYS A 141 -4.39 0.42 -13.53
C LYS A 141 -4.95 -0.44 -12.41
N LEU A 142 -4.41 -1.65 -12.22
CA LEU A 142 -4.82 -2.49 -11.10
C LEU A 142 -4.54 -1.82 -9.75
N VAL A 143 -3.33 -1.31 -9.52
CA VAL A 143 -2.97 -0.63 -8.26
C VAL A 143 -3.95 0.51 -7.97
N LEU A 144 -4.15 1.42 -8.93
CA LEU A 144 -5.03 2.58 -8.76
C LEU A 144 -6.51 2.17 -8.61
N ALA A 145 -6.96 1.11 -9.28
CA ALA A 145 -8.34 0.62 -9.13
C ALA A 145 -8.59 -0.05 -7.76
N THR A 146 -7.55 -0.52 -7.09
CA THR A 146 -7.66 -1.26 -5.82
C THR A 146 -7.18 -0.48 -4.59
N THR A 147 -6.77 0.78 -4.78
CA THR A 147 -6.28 1.65 -3.71
C THR A 147 -6.88 3.04 -3.85
N ASN A 148 -6.97 3.79 -2.76
CA ASN A 148 -7.44 5.18 -2.82
C ASN A 148 -6.28 6.15 -3.11
N ILE A 149 -5.52 5.92 -4.18
CA ILE A 149 -4.43 6.81 -4.60
C ILE A 149 -5.00 7.79 -5.63
N ASP A 150 -5.00 9.09 -5.32
CA ASP A 150 -5.32 10.12 -6.31
C ASP A 150 -4.06 10.37 -7.17
N ALA A 151 -4.10 9.90 -8.41
CA ALA A 151 -3.00 10.07 -9.35
C ALA A 151 -3.46 10.05 -10.81
N ASP A 152 -2.76 10.82 -11.65
CA ASP A 152 -2.89 10.71 -13.10
C ASP A 152 -1.84 9.77 -13.66
N ILE A 153 -2.24 8.91 -14.60
CA ILE A 153 -1.30 8.14 -15.41
C ILE A 153 -0.71 9.08 -16.47
N LEU A 154 0.61 9.09 -16.59
CA LEU A 154 1.35 9.90 -17.56
C LEU A 154 1.86 9.07 -18.74
N ALA A 155 2.29 9.75 -19.79
CA ALA A 155 3.01 9.12 -20.90
C ALA A 155 4.34 8.50 -20.40
N PRO A 156 4.80 7.38 -21.01
CA PRO A 156 6.08 6.77 -20.65
C PRO A 156 7.23 7.78 -20.71
N ILE A 157 8.09 7.74 -19.70
CA ILE A 157 9.29 8.56 -19.65
C ILE A 157 10.47 7.67 -20.05
N GLY A 158 11.19 8.06 -21.10
CA GLY A 158 12.37 7.37 -21.60
C GLY A 158 13.28 8.36 -22.34
N GLY A 159 14.42 7.89 -22.84
CA GLY A 159 15.40 8.73 -23.53
C GLY A 159 16.85 8.29 -23.32
N SER A 160 17.79 9.06 -23.88
CA SER A 160 19.23 8.93 -23.67
C SER A 160 19.61 9.12 -22.20
N GLY A 161 20.56 8.34 -21.69
CA GLY A 161 21.06 8.46 -20.30
C GLY A 161 20.51 7.44 -19.30
N GLY A 162 19.73 6.47 -19.75
CA GLY A 162 19.32 5.30 -18.93
C GLY A 162 18.33 5.62 -17.81
N CYS A 163 17.61 6.73 -17.90
CA CYS A 163 16.51 7.11 -17.00
C CYS A 163 15.16 6.79 -17.62
N GLY A 164 14.15 6.50 -16.80
CA GLY A 164 12.80 6.36 -17.32
C GLY A 164 11.81 5.64 -16.40
N ILE A 165 10.53 5.80 -16.71
CA ILE A 165 9.41 5.09 -16.09
C ILE A 165 8.46 4.65 -17.21
N ALA A 166 8.24 3.33 -17.35
CA ALA A 166 7.40 2.78 -18.41
C ALA A 166 5.92 3.17 -18.30
N ALA A 167 5.42 3.35 -17.07
CA ALA A 167 4.08 3.87 -16.78
C ALA A 167 4.16 4.76 -15.52
N PRO A 168 4.48 6.05 -15.67
CA PRO A 168 4.56 6.98 -14.55
C PRO A 168 3.17 7.37 -14.06
N VAL A 169 3.08 7.64 -12.76
CA VAL A 169 1.91 8.26 -12.13
C VAL A 169 2.30 9.55 -11.43
N LEU A 170 1.48 10.60 -11.58
CA LEU A 170 1.59 11.84 -10.84
C LEU A 170 0.63 11.80 -9.65
N VAL A 171 1.16 11.46 -8.47
CA VAL A 171 0.37 11.26 -7.26
C VAL A 171 0.15 12.56 -6.50
N ARG A 172 -1.10 12.88 -6.18
CA ARG A 172 -1.52 14.03 -5.37
C ARG A 172 -1.88 13.66 -3.93
N SER A 173 -2.42 12.46 -3.70
CA SER A 173 -2.69 11.96 -2.35
C SER A 173 -2.66 10.43 -2.25
N PHE A 174 -2.46 9.98 -1.01
CA PHE A 174 -2.62 8.60 -0.58
C PHE A 174 -3.78 8.55 0.42
N GLY A 175 -4.96 8.16 -0.05
CA GLY A 175 -6.22 8.32 0.68
C GLY A 175 -6.42 9.80 1.04
N ALA A 176 -6.69 10.05 2.32
CA ALA A 176 -6.87 11.41 2.85
C ALA A 176 -5.56 12.20 3.05
N ILE A 177 -4.38 11.60 2.80
CA ILE A 177 -3.09 12.23 3.05
C ILE A 177 -2.55 12.85 1.75
N LYS A 178 -2.54 14.18 1.66
CA LYS A 178 -1.95 14.91 0.52
C LYS A 178 -0.44 14.74 0.49
N ILE A 179 0.16 14.62 -0.69
CA ILE A 179 1.61 14.71 -0.88
C ILE A 179 1.96 16.02 -1.59
N LYS A 180 2.89 16.79 -1.01
CA LYS A 180 3.24 18.12 -1.50
C LYS A 180 4.75 18.28 -1.73
N PRO A 181 5.19 18.70 -2.92
CA PRO A 181 4.41 18.78 -4.17
C PRO A 181 3.98 17.39 -4.65
N ALA A 182 3.08 17.33 -5.64
CA ALA A 182 2.66 16.08 -6.26
C ALA A 182 3.89 15.27 -6.72
N ALA A 183 3.86 13.96 -6.50
CA ALA A 183 5.02 13.10 -6.63
C ALA A 183 4.92 12.24 -7.90
N LYS A 184 5.93 12.31 -8.74
CA LYS A 184 6.01 11.47 -9.95
C LYS A 184 6.70 10.16 -9.62
N LEU A 185 5.97 9.06 -9.62
CA LEU A 185 6.41 7.75 -9.15
C LEU A 185 6.13 6.67 -10.20
N ASN A 186 6.79 5.51 -10.04
CA ASN A 186 6.28 4.27 -10.63
C ASN A 186 5.22 3.66 -9.70
N CYS A 187 4.36 2.79 -10.23
CA CYS A 187 3.24 2.25 -9.45
C CYS A 187 3.62 1.28 -8.34
N ASN A 188 4.82 0.67 -8.40
CA ASN A 188 5.31 -0.17 -7.30
C ASN A 188 5.62 0.69 -6.08
N LEU A 189 6.34 1.80 -6.30
CA LEU A 189 6.63 2.75 -5.24
C LEU A 189 5.35 3.41 -4.73
N ALA A 190 4.43 3.83 -5.61
CA ALA A 190 3.17 4.42 -5.20
C ALA A 190 2.36 3.49 -4.28
N LEU A 191 2.27 2.20 -4.62
CA LEU A 191 1.64 1.20 -3.77
C LEU A 191 2.35 1.03 -2.42
N ALA A 192 3.69 0.92 -2.42
CA ALA A 192 4.46 0.79 -1.19
C ALA A 192 4.27 2.01 -0.27
N THR A 193 4.24 3.21 -0.85
CA THR A 193 3.99 4.46 -0.13
C THR A 193 2.56 4.55 0.38
N TYR A 194 1.56 4.12 -0.40
CA TYR A 194 0.18 4.02 0.07
C TYR A 194 0.10 3.14 1.33
N LYS A 195 0.66 1.94 1.30
CA LYS A 195 0.63 1.02 2.43
C LYS A 195 1.37 1.56 3.65
N TRP A 196 2.55 2.14 3.43
CA TRP A 196 3.30 2.76 4.53
C TRP A 196 2.51 3.90 5.18
N LEU A 197 1.95 4.82 4.39
CA LEU A 197 1.23 5.97 4.91
C LEU A 197 -0.13 5.59 5.50
N VAL A 198 -0.95 4.88 4.73
CA VAL A 198 -2.36 4.60 5.05
C VAL A 198 -2.47 3.47 6.06
N ASP A 199 -1.73 2.37 5.89
CA ASP A 199 -1.92 1.18 6.73
C ASP A 199 -1.06 1.23 8.01
N LYS A 200 0.03 2.01 8.03
CA LYS A 200 0.99 2.03 9.15
C LYS A 200 1.09 3.38 9.84
N VAL A 201 1.49 4.43 9.12
CA VAL A 201 1.73 5.76 9.71
C VAL A 201 0.43 6.40 10.19
N GLN A 202 -0.67 6.27 9.44
CA GLN A 202 -1.93 6.94 9.77
C GLN A 202 -2.59 6.42 11.07
N PRO A 203 -2.71 5.10 11.31
CA PRO A 203 -3.17 4.59 12.60
C PRO A 203 -2.27 5.05 13.76
N MET A 204 -0.95 5.03 13.57
CA MET A 204 0.01 5.47 14.58
C MET A 204 -0.10 6.98 14.88
N ALA A 205 -0.27 7.81 13.84
CA ALA A 205 -0.54 9.24 13.95
C ALA A 205 -1.78 9.51 14.82
N ARG A 206 -2.89 8.85 14.52
CA ARG A 206 -4.13 8.95 15.31
C ARG A 206 -3.93 8.53 16.76
N LYS A 207 -3.19 7.44 17.01
CA LYS A 207 -2.91 6.97 18.37
C LYS A 207 -2.10 7.99 19.17
N ARG A 208 -1.02 8.52 18.59
CA ARG A 208 -0.03 9.37 19.27
C ARG A 208 -0.45 10.84 19.38
N TYR A 209 -1.05 11.40 18.34
CA TYR A 209 -1.41 12.82 18.28
C TYR A 209 -2.90 13.08 18.47
N LYS A 210 -3.73 12.03 18.59
CA LYS A 210 -5.19 12.14 18.61
C LYS A 210 -5.74 12.94 17.42
N SER A 211 -4.98 12.96 16.33
CA SER A 211 -5.25 13.71 15.11
C SER A 211 -4.78 12.91 13.91
N PRO A 212 -5.54 12.88 12.80
CA PRO A 212 -5.09 12.25 11.58
C PRO A 212 -3.94 13.04 10.95
N LEU A 213 -3.06 12.33 10.23
CA LEU A 213 -2.16 12.90 9.24
C LEU A 213 -3.00 13.33 8.03
N VAL A 214 -2.76 14.54 7.53
CA VAL A 214 -3.49 15.11 6.38
C VAL A 214 -2.56 15.53 5.25
N SER A 215 -1.27 15.72 5.52
CA SER A 215 -0.29 16.07 4.49
C SER A 215 1.10 15.54 4.82
N VAL A 216 1.82 15.16 3.77
CA VAL A 216 3.25 14.86 3.79
C VAL A 216 3.95 15.81 2.82
N ARG A 217 5.09 16.36 3.23
CA ARG A 217 5.96 17.16 2.36
C ARG A 217 7.09 16.29 1.83
N GLN A 218 7.26 16.26 0.52
CA GLN A 218 8.37 15.58 -0.15
C GLN A 218 9.36 16.57 -0.75
N LEU A 219 10.63 16.17 -0.87
CA LEU A 219 11.71 16.99 -1.45
C LEU A 219 12.09 16.54 -2.87
N SER A 220 11.94 15.26 -3.17
CA SER A 220 12.28 14.68 -4.47
C SER A 220 11.45 13.43 -4.73
N SER A 221 10.98 13.32 -5.98
CA SER A 221 10.34 12.12 -6.54
C SER A 221 11.12 11.69 -7.80
N TYR A 222 10.54 11.68 -8.99
CA TYR A 222 11.33 11.44 -10.20
C TYR A 222 12.36 12.55 -10.45
N SER A 223 13.63 12.18 -10.57
CA SER A 223 14.73 13.07 -10.98
C SER A 223 15.82 12.24 -11.65
N CYS A 224 16.07 12.49 -12.95
CA CYS A 224 17.08 11.77 -13.72
C CYS A 224 18.49 12.29 -13.35
N ARG A 225 19.21 11.51 -12.53
CA ARG A 225 20.58 11.83 -12.11
C ARG A 225 21.37 10.61 -11.72
N SER A 226 22.70 10.74 -11.68
CA SER A 226 23.59 9.80 -11.01
C SER A 226 23.45 9.94 -9.48
N ARG A 227 23.85 8.93 -8.69
CA ARG A 227 23.73 8.97 -7.22
C ARG A 227 24.65 10.00 -6.57
N ARG A 228 25.86 10.12 -7.11
CA ARG A 228 26.87 11.12 -6.75
C ARG A 228 27.12 11.93 -8.02
N GLY A 229 26.94 13.25 -7.98
CA GLY A 229 26.76 14.16 -9.13
C GLY A 229 27.87 14.27 -10.20
N SER A 230 28.55 13.19 -10.58
CA SER A 230 29.43 13.11 -11.74
C SER A 230 29.39 11.71 -12.40
N GLY A 231 29.79 11.67 -13.67
CA GLY A 231 29.48 10.66 -14.71
C GLY A 231 29.99 9.22 -14.53
N THR A 232 30.44 8.81 -13.33
CA THR A 232 30.88 7.43 -13.06
C THR A 232 30.06 6.72 -11.97
N SER A 233 29.15 7.42 -11.31
CA SER A 233 28.35 6.83 -10.23
C SER A 233 27.08 6.16 -10.75
N ARG A 234 26.66 5.06 -10.09
CA ARG A 234 25.41 4.34 -10.39
C ARG A 234 24.24 5.33 -10.46
N ILE A 235 23.33 5.14 -11.41
CA ILE A 235 22.10 5.95 -11.55
C ILE A 235 21.26 5.92 -10.25
N SER A 236 20.62 7.02 -9.89
CA SER A 236 19.74 7.08 -8.72
C SER A 236 18.46 6.24 -8.91
N GLU A 237 17.85 5.78 -7.83
CA GLU A 237 16.52 5.16 -7.91
C GLU A 237 15.41 6.19 -8.22
N HIS A 238 15.67 7.47 -7.92
CA HIS A 238 14.82 8.58 -8.38
C HIS A 238 14.69 8.62 -9.91
N SER A 239 15.73 8.24 -10.66
CA SER A 239 15.72 8.19 -12.13
C SER A 239 14.76 7.16 -12.71
N PHE A 240 14.19 6.30 -11.86
CA PHE A 240 13.25 5.23 -12.21
C PHE A 240 11.86 5.44 -11.57
N GLY A 241 11.62 6.63 -10.98
CA GLY A 241 10.43 6.87 -10.15
C GLY A 241 10.32 5.88 -9.00
N ASN A 242 11.46 5.34 -8.55
CA ASN A 242 11.57 4.21 -7.63
C ASN A 242 12.13 4.63 -6.26
N ALA A 243 12.25 5.94 -6.03
CA ALA A 243 12.59 6.55 -4.75
C ALA A 243 11.73 7.79 -4.45
N LEU A 244 11.56 8.08 -3.16
CA LEU A 244 10.84 9.24 -2.64
C LEU A 244 11.58 9.81 -1.42
N ASP A 245 11.74 11.13 -1.37
CA ASP A 245 12.34 11.84 -0.25
C ASP A 245 11.26 12.56 0.56
N VAL A 246 11.01 12.15 1.81
CA VAL A 246 9.95 12.72 2.68
C VAL A 246 10.56 13.55 3.82
N ALA A 247 10.12 14.79 3.97
CA ALA A 247 10.74 15.74 4.91
C ALA A 247 9.86 16.20 6.08
N SER A 248 8.53 16.14 5.98
CA SER A 248 7.65 16.48 7.11
C SER A 248 6.25 15.91 6.98
N PHE A 249 5.57 15.87 8.12
CA PHE A 249 4.24 15.34 8.34
C PHE A 249 3.38 16.41 9.02
N THR A 250 2.21 16.70 8.45
CA THR A 250 1.27 17.70 8.97
C THR A 250 -0.06 17.05 9.32
N PHE A 251 -0.53 17.31 10.53
CA PHE A 251 -1.73 16.73 11.13
C PHE A 251 -2.91 17.70 11.02
N ALA A 252 -4.14 17.18 11.10
CA ALA A 252 -5.35 18.01 11.02
C ALA A 252 -5.45 19.07 12.12
N ASN A 253 -4.87 18.82 13.30
CA ASN A 253 -4.80 19.79 14.40
C ASN A 253 -3.75 20.91 14.19
N GLY A 254 -3.19 21.06 12.99
CA GLY A 254 -2.21 22.09 12.65
C GLY A 254 -0.76 21.76 13.02
N LYS A 255 -0.52 20.73 13.84
CA LYS A 255 0.84 20.31 14.19
C LYS A 255 1.60 19.87 12.93
N THR A 256 2.87 20.25 12.84
CA THR A 256 3.79 19.74 11.82
C THR A 256 5.02 19.18 12.51
N VAL A 257 5.43 17.98 12.10
CA VAL A 257 6.65 17.30 12.54
C VAL A 257 7.57 17.16 11.34
N SER A 258 8.76 17.74 11.43
CA SER A 258 9.73 17.85 10.35
C SER A 258 11.04 17.15 10.70
N LEU A 259 11.65 16.50 9.72
CA LEU A 259 12.91 15.78 9.95
C LEU A 259 14.04 16.74 10.36
N LEU A 260 14.08 17.92 9.74
CA LEU A 260 15.12 18.91 10.02
C LEU A 260 15.09 19.45 11.46
N LYS A 261 13.90 19.66 12.03
CA LYS A 261 13.74 20.30 13.35
C LYS A 261 13.54 19.30 14.48
N ASP A 262 12.80 18.23 14.19
CA ASP A 262 12.23 17.35 15.22
C ASP A 262 12.93 15.99 15.29
N TRP A 263 13.86 15.70 14.36
CA TRP A 263 14.71 14.53 14.48
C TRP A 263 15.77 14.76 15.56
N SER A 264 15.80 13.88 16.55
CA SER A 264 16.87 13.80 17.53
C SER A 264 17.40 12.38 17.53
N THR A 265 18.71 12.18 17.35
CA THR A 265 19.29 10.83 17.40
C THR A 265 19.11 10.23 18.80
N LEU A 266 19.34 11.01 19.86
CA LEU A 266 19.09 10.58 21.24
C LEU A 266 17.59 10.39 21.49
N GLY A 267 16.75 11.31 21.02
CA GLY A 267 15.30 11.19 21.15
C GLY A 267 14.74 9.94 20.47
N ALA A 268 15.17 9.67 19.24
CA ALA A 268 14.79 8.48 18.49
C ALA A 268 15.33 7.18 19.11
N GLN A 269 16.54 7.22 19.68
CA GLN A 269 17.17 6.06 20.30
C GLN A 269 16.58 5.71 21.67
N PHE A 270 16.29 6.73 22.49
CA PHE A 270 15.82 6.56 23.88
C PHE A 270 14.32 6.78 24.05
N GLY A 271 13.58 7.07 22.99
CA GLY A 271 12.14 7.29 23.07
C GLY A 271 11.76 8.63 23.70
N ILE A 272 12.60 9.65 23.57
CA ILE A 272 12.42 10.96 24.22
C ILE A 272 11.86 11.98 23.22
N GLY A 273 10.73 12.59 23.57
CA GLY A 273 10.06 13.60 22.76
C GLY A 273 9.06 12.98 21.77
N GLN A 274 7.81 13.45 21.84
CA GLN A 274 6.72 12.91 21.03
C GLN A 274 7.01 12.95 19.52
N ALA A 275 7.64 14.01 19.03
CA ALA A 275 7.98 14.20 17.62
C ALA A 275 9.13 13.29 17.15
N ALA A 276 10.21 13.19 17.93
CA ALA A 276 11.29 12.25 17.64
C ALA A 276 10.80 10.80 17.63
N ASN A 277 9.93 10.43 18.58
CA ASN A 277 9.32 9.09 18.64
C ASN A 277 8.42 8.81 17.43
N PHE A 278 7.63 9.80 17.00
CA PHE A 278 6.85 9.69 15.78
C PHE A 278 7.72 9.42 14.56
N LEU A 279 8.81 10.17 14.42
CA LEU A 279 9.73 10.01 13.29
C LEU A 279 10.48 8.67 13.34
N ALA A 280 10.91 8.23 14.52
CA ALA A 280 11.56 6.93 14.71
C ALA A 280 10.62 5.76 14.33
N ASP A 281 9.36 5.81 14.76
CA ASP A 281 8.36 4.81 14.39
C ASP A 281 8.02 4.86 12.90
N ALA A 282 7.86 6.05 12.34
CA ALA A 282 7.59 6.21 10.91
C ALA A 282 8.74 5.65 10.06
N HIS A 283 10.00 5.87 10.47
CA HIS A 283 11.19 5.28 9.85
C HIS A 283 11.20 3.76 9.97
N LYS A 284 10.95 3.21 11.17
CA LYS A 284 10.88 1.75 11.39
C LYS A 284 9.82 1.09 10.52
N MET A 285 8.64 1.72 10.40
CA MET A 285 7.56 1.26 9.51
C MET A 285 7.97 1.35 8.04
N ALA A 286 8.65 2.42 7.62
CA ALA A 286 9.19 2.54 6.27
C ALA A 286 10.17 1.39 5.98
N CYS A 287 11.05 1.07 6.93
CA CYS A 287 11.98 -0.04 6.76
C CYS A 287 11.28 -1.38 6.52
N ALA A 288 10.04 -1.58 6.94
CA ALA A 288 9.29 -2.80 6.58
C ALA A 288 8.89 -2.83 5.10
N SER A 289 8.61 -1.68 4.50
CA SER A 289 8.04 -1.54 3.15
C SER A 289 9.08 -1.33 2.04
N TYR A 290 10.21 -0.69 2.35
CA TYR A 290 11.22 -0.30 1.37
C TYR A 290 12.48 -1.18 1.45
N ALA A 291 13.26 -1.19 0.36
CA ALA A 291 14.56 -1.87 0.35
C ALA A 291 15.64 -1.01 0.99
N THR A 292 15.59 0.30 0.77
CA THR A 292 16.50 1.29 1.35
C THR A 292 15.66 2.33 2.08
N VAL A 293 16.00 2.64 3.33
CA VAL A 293 15.51 3.79 4.08
C VAL A 293 16.70 4.45 4.77
N LEU A 294 16.97 5.70 4.42
CA LEU A 294 18.05 6.51 5.00
C LEU A 294 17.42 7.69 5.75
N SER A 295 17.79 7.84 7.01
CA SER A 295 17.36 8.92 7.89
C SER A 295 18.45 9.99 8.07
N PRO A 296 18.16 11.08 8.80
CA PRO A 296 19.18 12.03 9.24
C PRO A 296 20.37 11.39 9.98
N ARG A 297 20.20 10.20 10.58
CA ARG A 297 21.28 9.46 11.23
C ARG A 297 22.29 8.87 10.25
N TYR A 298 21.92 8.69 8.98
CA TYR A 298 22.80 8.06 7.99
C TYR A 298 23.97 8.95 7.60
N ASN A 299 23.70 10.21 7.21
CA ASN A 299 24.72 11.23 6.95
C ASN A 299 24.09 12.62 6.76
N LYS A 300 24.94 13.66 6.63
CA LYS A 300 24.55 15.06 6.42
C LYS A 300 23.63 15.29 5.21
N ALA A 301 23.79 14.52 4.13
CA ALA A 301 22.95 14.68 2.94
C ALA A 301 21.48 14.29 3.19
N HIS A 302 21.21 13.50 4.22
CA HIS A 302 19.87 13.06 4.62
C HIS A 302 19.36 13.77 5.86
N ALA A 303 20.01 14.86 6.30
CA ALA A 303 19.69 15.54 7.56
C ALA A 303 18.25 16.07 7.66
N ASN A 304 17.59 16.29 6.52
CA ASN A 304 16.27 16.93 6.45
C ASN A 304 15.17 16.05 5.83
N HIS A 305 15.43 14.77 5.54
CA HIS A 305 14.44 13.87 4.93
C HIS A 305 14.73 12.39 5.18
N PHE A 306 13.70 11.58 5.00
CA PHE A 306 13.84 10.15 4.73
C PHE A 306 14.01 9.93 3.23
N HIS A 307 15.11 9.31 2.82
CA HIS A 307 15.24 8.75 1.48
C HIS A 307 14.75 7.31 1.49
N MET A 308 13.77 6.98 0.66
CA MET A 308 13.16 5.65 0.61
C MET A 308 13.14 5.14 -0.82
N ASP A 309 13.69 3.94 -1.08
CA ASP A 309 13.69 3.32 -2.40
C ASP A 309 13.40 1.82 -2.38
N MET A 310 12.86 1.29 -3.49
CA MET A 310 12.52 -0.14 -3.62
C MET A 310 13.72 -1.02 -4.02
N GLY A 311 14.90 -0.41 -4.21
CA GLY A 311 16.15 -1.08 -4.52
C GLY A 311 16.22 -1.69 -5.91
N ARG A 312 17.38 -2.26 -6.22
CA ARG A 312 17.72 -2.85 -7.53
C ARG A 312 17.44 -4.36 -7.62
N GLY A 313 16.62 -4.88 -6.71
CA GLY A 313 16.22 -6.27 -6.67
C GLY A 313 17.26 -7.25 -6.11
N GLY A 314 18.02 -6.85 -5.07
CA GLY A 314 18.95 -7.72 -4.34
C GLY A 314 18.46 -8.08 -2.93
N ARG A 315 19.12 -9.05 -2.27
CA ARG A 315 18.83 -9.43 -0.87
C ARG A 315 19.16 -8.32 0.14
N TYR A 316 19.96 -7.34 -0.25
CA TYR A 316 20.37 -6.25 0.63
C TYR A 316 19.19 -5.34 0.98
N LYS A 317 19.00 -5.15 2.29
CA LYS A 317 18.06 -4.21 2.89
C LYS A 317 18.87 -3.21 3.71
N ILE A 318 18.70 -1.93 3.45
CA ILE A 318 19.36 -0.84 4.16
C ILE A 318 18.29 -0.09 4.96
N CYS A 319 18.47 -0.03 6.27
CA CYS A 319 17.62 0.74 7.18
C CYS A 319 18.57 1.45 8.14
N LYS A 320 18.79 2.75 7.92
CA LYS A 320 19.81 3.53 8.63
C LYS A 320 19.28 4.85 9.16
#